data_AF-A0A7V0MN09-F1
#
_entry.id   AF-A0A7V0MN09-F1
#
_cell.length_a   1.000
_cell.length_b   1.000
_cell.length_c   1.000
_cell.angle_alpha   90.00
_cell.angle_beta   90.00
_cell.angle_gamma   90.00
#
_symmetry.space_group_name_H-M   'P 1'
#
loop_
_entity.id
_entity.type
_entity.pdbx_description
1 polymer ?
#
loop_
_entity_poly.entity_id
_entity_poly.type
_entity_poly.pdbx_seq_one_letter_code
_entity_poly.pdbx_strand_id
1 'polypeptide(L)'
;MKQGGKLKKKTPEREGSSQKIKVVIFDCDGVLFDSKDANIRFYNSILERFGKPPLKDSQIEYVHMHSLADSIRYLFPEHNLEEVLDYCRKLDFKDFNKYLKVQEGLVDFLEYLRPKYKTAIATNRTVSMAMVLEEFKLQDYFDLVVTAADVKRPKP
;
A
#
# COMPACT_ATOMS: atom_id res chain seq x y z
N MET A 1 61.58 39.75 -8.74
CA MET A 1 60.28 39.33 -8.18
C MET A 1 59.38 38.83 -9.31
N LYS A 2 59.16 37.52 -9.42
CA LYS A 2 58.14 36.93 -10.30
C LYS A 2 57.05 36.33 -9.41
N GLN A 3 55.87 36.94 -9.39
CA GLN A 3 54.65 36.29 -8.91
C GLN A 3 53.64 36.34 -10.06
N GLY A 4 53.15 35.17 -10.46
CA GLY A 4 52.10 35.08 -11.47
C GLY A 4 51.83 33.63 -11.82
N GLY A 5 50.68 33.12 -11.37
CA GLY A 5 50.13 31.85 -11.85
C GLY A 5 49.73 30.84 -10.76
N LYS A 6 48.77 31.17 -9.90
CA LYS A 6 47.94 30.11 -9.28
C LYS A 6 46.77 29.82 -10.22
N LEU A 7 46.81 28.65 -10.86
CA LEU A 7 45.67 28.09 -11.56
C LEU A 7 44.49 27.97 -10.57
N LYS A 8 43.40 28.69 -10.83
CA LYS A 8 42.11 28.38 -10.23
C LYS A 8 41.60 27.09 -10.89
N LYS A 9 41.66 25.97 -10.16
CA LYS A 9 40.94 24.75 -10.55
C LYS A 9 39.45 25.08 -10.55
N LYS A 10 38.82 25.13 -11.72
CA LYS A 10 37.37 25.11 -11.86
C LYS A 10 36.88 23.75 -11.35
N THR A 11 36.12 23.74 -10.27
CA THR A 11 35.30 22.59 -9.88
C THR A 11 34.27 22.38 -10.98
N PRO A 12 34.06 21.15 -11.51
CA PRO A 12 32.99 20.90 -12.45
C PRO A 12 31.66 20.95 -11.69
N GLU A 13 30.85 21.97 -11.97
CA GLU A 13 29.44 21.94 -11.62
C GLU A 13 28.81 20.79 -12.39
N ARG A 14 28.32 19.77 -11.68
CA ARG A 14 27.42 18.78 -12.27
C ARG A 14 26.09 19.48 -12.50
N GLU A 15 25.84 19.93 -13.73
CA GLU A 15 24.49 20.15 -14.24
C GLU A 15 23.77 18.81 -14.28
N GLY A 16 23.28 18.36 -13.13
CA GLY A 16 22.30 17.31 -13.04
C GLY A 16 20.95 17.92 -13.41
N SER A 17 20.36 17.48 -14.53
CA SER A 17 18.97 17.77 -14.84
C SER A 17 18.10 17.30 -13.67
N SER A 18 17.73 18.21 -12.77
CA SER A 18 16.81 17.92 -11.66
C SER A 18 15.46 17.58 -12.26
N GLN A 19 15.19 16.29 -12.45
CA GLN A 19 13.85 15.81 -12.76
C GLN A 19 12.96 16.19 -11.58
N LYS A 20 12.19 17.27 -11.76
CA LYS A 20 11.26 17.76 -10.75
C LYS A 20 10.18 16.69 -10.58
N ILE A 21 10.15 16.06 -9.40
CA ILE A 21 9.08 15.13 -9.03
C ILE A 21 7.74 15.85 -9.21
N LYS A 22 6.80 15.22 -9.94
CA LYS A 22 5.47 15.77 -10.21
C LYS A 22 4.36 15.06 -9.45
N VAL A 23 4.54 13.76 -9.21
CA VAL A 23 3.53 12.89 -8.62
C VAL A 23 4.15 12.05 -7.52
N VAL A 24 3.44 11.91 -6.41
CA VAL A 24 3.74 10.96 -5.33
C VAL A 24 2.63 9.90 -5.33
N ILE A 25 3.01 8.64 -5.48
CA ILE A 25 2.07 7.50 -5.50
C ILE A 25 2.24 6.73 -4.20
N PHE A 26 1.14 6.54 -3.49
CA PHE A 26 1.08 5.84 -2.21
C PHE A 26 0.56 4.41 -2.43
N ASP A 27 1.14 3.46 -1.70
CA ASP A 27 0.41 2.23 -1.39
C ASP A 27 -0.60 2.48 -0.27
N CYS A 28 -1.50 1.55 0.00
CA CYS A 28 -2.53 1.67 1.05
C CYS A 28 -2.10 1.00 2.35
N ASP A 29 -1.91 -0.32 2.31
CA ASP A 29 -1.60 -1.15 3.48
C ASP A 29 -0.18 -0.87 3.98
N GLY A 30 -0.05 -0.57 5.28
CA GLY A 30 1.23 -0.21 5.90
C GLY A 30 1.75 1.18 5.55
N VAL A 31 1.05 1.94 4.69
CA VAL A 31 1.45 3.29 4.24
C VAL A 31 0.41 4.36 4.56
N LEU A 32 -0.85 4.17 4.14
CA LEU A 32 -1.95 5.04 4.56
C LEU A 32 -2.58 4.55 5.85
N PHE A 33 -2.67 3.23 6.01
CA PHE A 33 -3.30 2.60 7.16
C PHE A 33 -2.37 1.59 7.82
N ASP A 34 -2.35 1.58 9.15
CA ASP A 34 -2.00 0.39 9.90
C ASP A 34 -3.16 -0.61 9.75
N SER A 35 -2.96 -1.55 8.83
CA SER A 35 -3.96 -2.55 8.42
C SER A 35 -3.69 -3.94 8.98
N LYS A 36 -2.73 -4.08 9.91
CA LYS A 36 -2.29 -5.39 10.40
C LYS A 36 -3.42 -6.12 11.13
N ASP A 37 -4.13 -5.45 12.04
CA ASP A 37 -5.27 -6.06 12.76
C ASP A 37 -6.43 -6.43 11.82
N ALA A 38 -6.73 -5.56 10.85
CA ALA A 38 -7.75 -5.83 9.83
C ALA A 38 -7.42 -7.10 9.03
N ASN A 39 -6.17 -7.23 8.56
CA ASN A 39 -5.72 -8.41 7.81
C ASN A 39 -5.74 -9.68 8.67
N ILE A 40 -5.29 -9.60 9.93
CA ILE A 40 -5.32 -10.75 10.85
C ILE A 40 -6.75 -11.29 11.00
N ARG A 41 -7.72 -10.40 11.22
CA ARG A 41 -9.14 -10.78 11.36
C ARG A 41 -9.72 -11.33 10.07
N PHE A 42 -9.40 -10.71 8.94
CA PHE A 42 -9.83 -11.17 7.63
C PHE A 42 -9.35 -12.61 7.38
N TYR A 43 -8.05 -12.87 7.52
CA TYR A 43 -7.51 -14.22 7.31
C TYR A 43 -7.97 -15.23 8.37
N ASN A 44 -8.12 -14.83 9.63
CA ASN A 44 -8.66 -15.71 10.67
C ASN A 44 -10.11 -16.10 10.39
N SER A 45 -10.93 -15.21 9.81
CA SER A 45 -12.31 -15.56 9.41
C SER A 45 -12.35 -16.62 8.30
N ILE A 46 -11.35 -16.60 7.41
CA ILE A 46 -11.19 -17.62 6.36
C ILE A 46 -10.68 -18.91 6.98
N LEU A 47 -9.65 -18.87 7.83
CA LEU A 47 -9.12 -20.05 8.51
C LEU A 47 -10.20 -20.77 9.32
N GLU A 48 -10.99 -20.03 10.08
CA GLU A 48 -12.11 -20.55 10.87
C GLU A 48 -13.14 -21.25 9.99
N ARG A 49 -13.53 -20.64 8.86
CA ARG A 49 -14.47 -21.24 7.90
C ARG A 49 -14.03 -22.61 7.40
N PHE A 50 -12.73 -22.80 7.21
CA PHE A 50 -12.13 -24.04 6.71
C PHE A 50 -11.60 -24.94 7.84
N GLY A 51 -11.95 -24.67 9.10
CA GLY A 51 -11.60 -25.51 10.25
C GLY A 51 -10.09 -25.52 10.59
N LYS A 52 -9.35 -24.47 10.22
CA LYS A 52 -7.92 -24.32 10.50
C LYS A 52 -7.69 -23.47 11.75
N PRO A 53 -6.56 -23.66 12.46
CA PRO A 53 -6.20 -22.79 13.57
C PRO A 53 -5.96 -21.35 13.09
N PRO A 54 -6.06 -20.35 14.00
CA PRO A 54 -5.76 -18.96 13.66
C PRO A 54 -4.29 -18.77 13.25
N LEU A 55 -4.02 -17.64 12.59
CA LEU A 55 -2.67 -17.28 12.15
C LEU A 55 -1.67 -17.30 13.30
N LYS A 56 -0.49 -17.85 13.02
CA LYS A 56 0.73 -17.69 13.82
C LYS A 56 1.47 -16.43 13.41
N ASP A 57 2.32 -15.90 14.28
CA ASP A 57 3.11 -14.67 14.03
C ASP A 57 3.87 -14.70 12.70
N SER A 58 4.52 -15.83 12.37
CA SER A 58 5.23 -15.99 11.09
C SER A 58 4.32 -15.91 9.87
N GLN A 59 3.07 -16.36 10.01
CA GLN A 59 2.07 -16.29 8.95
C GLN A 59 1.49 -14.88 8.83
N ILE A 60 1.31 -14.16 9.95
CA ILE A 60 0.87 -12.76 9.97
C ILE A 60 1.82 -11.90 9.13
N GLU A 61 3.12 -12.01 9.34
CA GLU A 61 4.11 -11.25 8.55
C GLU A 61 4.02 -11.60 7.06
N TYR A 62 3.90 -12.89 6.73
CA TYR A 62 3.79 -13.32 5.34
C TYR A 62 2.56 -12.72 4.65
N VAL A 63 1.38 -12.89 5.24
CA VAL A 63 0.12 -12.46 4.60
C VAL A 63 -0.04 -10.95 4.56
N HIS A 64 0.70 -10.21 5.40
CA HIS A 64 0.71 -8.75 5.38
C HIS A 64 1.49 -8.18 4.19
N MET A 65 2.48 -8.91 3.68
CA MET A 65 3.36 -8.46 2.58
C MET A 65 3.00 -9.02 1.20
N HIS A 66 2.10 -10.00 1.14
CA HIS A 66 1.79 -10.74 -0.09
C HIS A 66 0.36 -10.50 -0.58
N SER A 67 0.13 -10.79 -1.86
CA SER A 67 -1.22 -10.73 -2.45
C SER A 67 -2.18 -11.70 -1.75
N LEU A 68 -3.49 -11.47 -1.90
CA LEU A 68 -4.50 -12.41 -1.42
C LEU A 68 -4.27 -13.82 -1.99
N ALA A 69 -4.02 -13.93 -3.29
CA ALA A 69 -3.83 -15.22 -3.95
C ALA A 69 -2.61 -15.98 -3.41
N ASP A 70 -1.50 -15.28 -3.18
CA ASP A 70 -0.28 -15.90 -2.63
C ASP A 70 -0.45 -16.26 -1.16
N SER A 71 -1.12 -15.40 -0.39
CA SER A 71 -1.46 -15.66 1.01
C SER A 71 -2.36 -16.88 1.17
N ILE A 72 -3.40 -17.03 0.33
CA ILE A 72 -4.26 -18.21 0.35
C ILE A 72 -3.48 -19.46 -0.07
N ARG A 73 -2.64 -19.39 -1.11
CA ARG A 73 -1.79 -20.53 -1.51
C ARG A 73 -0.85 -20.96 -0.37
N TYR A 74 -0.30 -20.01 0.36
CA TYR A 74 0.58 -20.27 1.50
C TYR A 74 -0.16 -20.87 2.70
N LEU A 75 -1.35 -20.37 3.03
CA LEU A 75 -2.14 -20.83 4.18
C LEU A 75 -2.86 -22.16 3.92
N PHE A 76 -3.21 -22.43 2.66
CA PHE A 76 -4.02 -23.57 2.23
C PHE A 76 -3.32 -24.41 1.15
N PRO A 77 -2.08 -24.90 1.37
CA PRO A 77 -1.33 -25.63 0.33
C PRO A 77 -2.03 -26.93 -0.10
N GLU A 78 -2.85 -27.52 0.78
CA GLU A 78 -3.59 -28.76 0.55
C GLU A 78 -5.01 -28.57 -0.02
N HIS A 79 -5.49 -27.32 -0.16
CA HIS A 79 -6.87 -27.07 -0.62
C HIS A 79 -6.90 -26.65 -2.08
N ASN A 80 -8.08 -26.77 -2.70
CA ASN A 80 -8.33 -26.14 -3.97
C ASN A 80 -8.30 -24.61 -3.80
N LEU A 81 -7.31 -23.96 -4.42
CA LEU A 81 -7.11 -22.52 -4.33
C LEU A 81 -8.36 -21.74 -4.77
N GLU A 82 -9.05 -22.18 -5.83
CA GLU A 82 -10.20 -21.45 -6.37
C GLU A 82 -11.38 -21.48 -5.40
N GLU A 83 -11.59 -22.58 -4.68
CA GLU A 83 -12.65 -22.71 -3.68
C GLU A 83 -12.48 -21.69 -2.55
N VAL A 84 -11.25 -21.56 -2.04
CA VAL A 84 -10.95 -20.60 -0.96
C VAL A 84 -11.05 -19.16 -1.48
N LEU A 85 -10.57 -18.88 -2.69
CA LEU A 85 -10.69 -17.56 -3.30
C LEU A 85 -12.15 -17.18 -3.58
N ASP A 86 -13.00 -18.12 -4.00
CA ASP A 86 -14.44 -17.90 -4.16
C ASP A 86 -15.12 -17.53 -2.85
N TYR A 87 -14.71 -18.14 -1.74
CA TYR A 87 -15.17 -17.71 -0.42
C TYR A 87 -14.68 -16.30 -0.09
N CYS A 88 -13.41 -15.98 -0.35
CA CYS A 88 -12.86 -14.65 -0.11
C CYS A 88 -13.62 -13.56 -0.89
N ARG A 89 -14.03 -13.83 -2.14
CA ARG A 89 -14.82 -12.89 -2.97
C ARG A 89 -16.21 -12.60 -2.41
N LYS A 90 -16.76 -13.51 -1.58
CA LYS A 90 -18.07 -13.36 -0.94
C LYS A 90 -18.00 -12.61 0.40
N LEU A 91 -16.81 -12.48 0.98
CA LEU A 91 -16.63 -11.69 2.20
C LEU A 91 -16.76 -10.20 1.86
N ASP A 92 -17.52 -9.48 2.68
CA ASP A 92 -17.52 -8.03 2.60
C ASP A 92 -16.30 -7.49 3.36
N PHE A 93 -15.33 -6.94 2.60
CA PHE A 93 -14.14 -6.32 3.18
C PHE A 93 -14.47 -5.18 4.15
N LYS A 94 -15.66 -4.57 4.04
CA LYS A 94 -16.11 -3.52 4.98
C LYS A 94 -16.18 -4.00 6.42
N ASP A 95 -16.45 -5.28 6.66
CA ASP A 95 -16.50 -5.85 8.00
C ASP A 95 -15.16 -5.72 8.74
N PHE A 96 -14.08 -5.57 7.98
CA PHE A 96 -12.71 -5.46 8.48
C PHE A 96 -12.18 -4.02 8.45
N ASN A 97 -12.80 -3.11 7.70
CA ASN A 97 -12.33 -1.72 7.56
C ASN A 97 -12.37 -0.94 8.88
N LYS A 98 -13.29 -1.28 9.79
CA LYS A 98 -13.37 -0.72 11.15
C LYS A 98 -12.12 -0.96 12.02
N TYR A 99 -11.23 -1.87 11.61
CA TYR A 99 -9.97 -2.16 12.29
C TYR A 99 -8.78 -1.43 11.65
N LEU A 100 -9.00 -0.65 10.59
CA LEU A 100 -7.98 0.21 10.02
C LEU A 100 -7.74 1.41 10.91
N LYS A 101 -6.47 1.81 11.00
CA LYS A 101 -6.07 3.05 11.66
C LYS A 101 -5.24 3.87 10.69
N VAL A 102 -5.53 5.15 10.57
CA VAL A 102 -4.72 6.08 9.76
C VAL A 102 -3.30 6.10 10.33
N GLN A 103 -2.29 6.01 9.45
CA GLN A 103 -0.89 6.10 9.86
C GLN A 103 -0.57 7.44 10.50
N GLU A 104 0.26 7.41 11.54
CA GLU A 104 0.67 8.60 12.27
C GLU A 104 1.41 9.58 11.33
N GLY A 105 1.02 10.85 11.37
CA GLY A 105 1.60 11.89 10.52
C GLY A 105 1.20 11.86 9.04
N LEU A 106 0.33 10.93 8.62
CA LEU A 106 -0.10 10.85 7.22
C LEU A 106 -0.74 12.16 6.74
N VAL A 107 -1.68 12.69 7.51
CA VAL A 107 -2.44 13.90 7.13
C VAL A 107 -1.50 15.09 6.96
N ASP A 108 -0.63 15.34 7.95
CA ASP A 108 0.39 16.40 7.90
C ASP A 108 1.29 16.26 6.65
N PHE A 109 1.66 15.03 6.31
CA PHE A 109 2.47 14.77 5.12
C PHE A 109 1.70 15.02 3.82
N LEU A 110 0.44 14.60 3.72
CA LEU A 110 -0.42 14.87 2.56
C LEU A 110 -0.67 16.37 2.38
N GLU A 111 -0.83 17.11 3.48
CA GLU A 111 -0.94 18.57 3.47
C GLU A 111 0.36 19.23 2.99
N TYR A 112 1.51 18.78 3.47
CA TYR A 112 2.82 19.26 3.04
C TYR A 112 3.04 19.09 1.51
N LEU A 113 2.56 17.99 0.93
CA LEU A 113 2.69 17.73 -0.50
C LEU A 113 1.80 18.66 -1.35
N ARG A 114 0.67 19.11 -0.82
CA ARG A 114 -0.31 19.90 -1.58
C ARG A 114 -0.05 21.41 -1.45
N PRO A 115 -0.31 22.20 -2.49
CA PRO A 115 -0.74 21.82 -3.85
C PRO A 115 0.44 21.51 -4.80
N LYS A 116 1.67 21.35 -4.26
CA LYS A 116 2.91 21.30 -5.05
C LYS A 116 3.04 20.03 -5.90
N TYR A 117 2.52 18.92 -5.40
CA TYR A 117 2.56 17.61 -6.06
C TYR A 117 1.15 17.10 -6.32
N LYS A 118 1.01 16.33 -7.40
CA LYS A 118 -0.14 15.44 -7.56
C LYS A 118 0.05 14.20 -6.69
N THR A 119 -1.04 13.70 -6.15
CA THR A 119 -1.04 12.57 -5.22
C THR A 119 -1.96 11.49 -5.76
N ALA A 120 -1.50 10.24 -5.74
CA ALA A 120 -2.29 9.12 -6.21
C ALA A 120 -2.13 7.90 -5.29
N ILE A 121 -3.10 6.98 -5.33
CA ILE A 121 -3.03 5.69 -4.66
C ILE A 121 -2.92 4.60 -5.71
N ALA A 122 -2.05 3.63 -5.47
CA ALA A 122 -2.00 2.39 -6.22
C ALA A 122 -1.91 1.23 -5.22
N THR A 123 -2.93 0.37 -5.14
CA THR A 123 -3.01 -0.69 -4.12
C THR A 123 -3.53 -2.02 -4.67
N ASN A 124 -3.18 -3.12 -4.01
CA ASN A 124 -3.69 -4.46 -4.31
C ASN A 124 -5.06 -4.77 -3.66
N ARG A 125 -5.61 -3.86 -2.86
CA ARG A 125 -7.01 -3.96 -2.43
C ARG A 125 -7.92 -3.96 -3.65
N THR A 126 -8.95 -4.80 -3.67
CA THR A 126 -9.85 -4.97 -4.83
C THR A 126 -11.14 -4.17 -4.71
N VAL A 127 -11.62 -3.90 -3.51
CA VAL A 127 -12.86 -3.15 -3.26
C VAL A 127 -12.71 -2.31 -2.01
N SER A 128 -13.57 -1.29 -1.86
CA SER A 128 -13.71 -0.39 -0.70
C SER A 128 -12.81 0.85 -0.62
N MET A 129 -11.81 1.07 -1.49
CA MET A 129 -10.91 2.22 -1.31
C MET A 129 -11.63 3.59 -1.29
N ALA A 130 -12.60 3.83 -2.18
CA ALA A 130 -13.35 5.09 -2.15
C ALA A 130 -14.11 5.30 -0.83
N MET A 131 -14.78 4.26 -0.33
CA MET A 131 -15.52 4.30 0.94
C MET A 131 -14.59 4.44 2.14
N VAL A 132 -13.45 3.74 2.14
CA VAL A 132 -12.42 3.87 3.18
C VAL A 132 -11.88 5.29 3.21
N LEU A 133 -11.55 5.87 2.05
CA LEU A 133 -11.08 7.25 2.02
C LEU A 133 -12.13 8.23 2.53
N GLU A 134 -13.40 8.04 2.18
CA GLU A 134 -14.50 8.87 2.70
C GLU A 134 -14.68 8.73 4.22
N GLU A 135 -14.68 7.51 4.74
CA GLU A 135 -14.82 7.20 6.17
C GLU A 135 -13.72 7.87 7.00
N PHE A 136 -12.48 7.85 6.50
CA PHE A 136 -11.32 8.46 7.14
C PHE A 136 -11.06 9.92 6.71
N LYS A 137 -11.94 10.52 5.90
CA LYS A 137 -11.84 11.90 5.39
C LYS A 137 -10.56 12.20 4.61
N LEU A 138 -10.09 11.22 3.84
CA LEU A 138 -8.88 11.27 3.04
C LEU A 138 -9.12 11.49 1.54
N GLN A 139 -10.38 11.45 1.07
CA GLN A 139 -10.72 11.48 -0.36
C GLN A 139 -10.16 12.71 -1.09
N ASP A 140 -10.18 13.88 -0.45
CA ASP A 140 -9.78 15.15 -1.07
C ASP A 140 -8.26 15.34 -1.18
N TYR A 141 -7.50 14.41 -0.58
CA TYR A 141 -6.03 14.43 -0.63
C TYR A 141 -5.46 13.70 -1.84
N PHE A 142 -6.25 12.98 -2.64
CA PHE A 142 -5.76 12.17 -3.76
C PHE A 142 -6.43 12.56 -5.08
N ASP A 143 -5.63 12.83 -6.12
CA ASP A 143 -6.10 13.15 -7.46
C ASP A 143 -6.51 11.89 -8.26
N LEU A 144 -6.00 10.71 -7.89
CA LEU A 144 -6.29 9.44 -8.55
C LEU A 144 -6.18 8.26 -7.57
N VAL A 145 -7.09 7.31 -7.68
CA VAL A 145 -7.04 6.03 -6.94
C VAL A 145 -7.10 4.89 -7.94
N VAL A 146 -6.15 3.96 -7.85
CA VAL A 146 -6.09 2.74 -8.65
C VAL A 146 -6.01 1.53 -7.72
N THR A 147 -6.93 0.59 -7.90
CA THR A 147 -7.08 -0.64 -7.13
C THR A 147 -6.77 -1.86 -8.00
N ALA A 148 -6.68 -3.05 -7.40
CA ALA A 148 -6.51 -4.29 -8.15
C ALA A 148 -7.72 -4.62 -9.05
N ALA A 149 -8.90 -4.04 -8.79
CA ALA A 149 -10.07 -4.21 -9.65
C ALA A 149 -10.04 -3.33 -10.90
N ASP A 150 -9.23 -2.27 -10.91
CA ASP A 150 -9.17 -1.32 -12.02
C ASP A 150 -8.20 -1.77 -13.14
N VAL A 151 -7.41 -2.82 -12.92
CA VAL A 151 -6.33 -3.25 -13.80
C VAL A 151 -6.35 -4.75 -14.10
N LYS A 152 -5.89 -5.13 -15.31
CA LYS A 152 -5.76 -6.55 -15.71
C LYS A 152 -4.61 -7.27 -14.99
N ARG A 153 -3.59 -6.53 -14.55
CA ARG A 153 -2.38 -7.03 -13.89
C ARG A 153 -2.16 -6.21 -12.61
N PRO A 154 -2.61 -6.70 -11.44
CA PRO A 154 -2.34 -6.04 -10.17
C PRO A 154 -0.85 -6.17 -9.79
N LYS A 155 -0.41 -5.47 -8.75
CA LYS A 155 1.00 -5.46 -8.36
C LYS A 155 1.44 -6.83 -7.83
N PRO A 156 2.72 -7.21 -8.04
CA PRO A 156 3.68 -6.57 -8.95
C PRO A 156 3.30 -6.74 -10.44
#